data_AF-F0JDP1-F1
#
_entry.id   AF-F0JDP1-F1
#
_cell.length_a   1.000
_cell.length_b   1.000
_cell.length_c   1.000
_cell.angle_alpha   90.00
_cell.angle_beta   90.00
_cell.angle_gamma   90.00
#
_symmetry.space_group_name_H-M   'P 1'
#
loop_
_entity.id
_entity.type
_entity.pdbx_description
1 polymer ?
#
loop_
_entity_poly.entity_id
_entity_poly.type
_entity_poly.pdbx_seq_one_letter_code
_entity_poly.pdbx_strand_id
1 'polypeptide(L)' 'MNRHPHTTDETGFDFMANQGVEEQDRDTLGIVFALAVMAVVTVSQYLGLL' A
#
# COMPACT_ATOMS: atom_id res chain seq x y z
N MET A 1 -12.43 -30.51 1.73
CA MET A 1 -11.62 -29.31 1.42
C MET A 1 -11.85 -28.99 -0.05
N ASN A 2 -12.81 -28.10 -0.36
CA ASN A 2 -13.08 -27.70 -1.75
C ASN A 2 -11.94 -26.82 -2.23
N ARG A 3 -11.09 -27.34 -3.12
CA ARG A 3 -10.03 -26.57 -3.78
C ARG A 3 -10.65 -25.87 -4.98
N HIS A 4 -10.61 -24.54 -5.01
CA HIS A 4 -11.06 -23.74 -6.14
C HIS A 4 -9.96 -23.77 -7.21
N PRO A 5 -10.16 -24.45 -8.36
CA PRO A 5 -9.11 -24.70 -9.35
C PRO A 5 -8.68 -23.46 -10.15
N HIS A 6 -9.30 -22.30 -9.91
CA HIS A 6 -9.05 -21.06 -10.64
C HIS A 6 -8.34 -19.98 -9.81
N THR A 7 -8.04 -20.22 -8.52
CA THR A 7 -7.45 -19.21 -7.62
C THR A 7 -6.19 -19.69 -6.90
N THR A 8 -5.78 -20.94 -7.11
CA THR A 8 -4.62 -21.54 -6.43
C THR A 8 -3.55 -21.90 -7.45
N ASP A 9 -2.32 -21.45 -7.24
CA ASP A 9 -1.16 -21.83 -8.05
C ASP A 9 -0.74 -23.30 -7.81
N GLU A 10 0.09 -23.86 -8.69
CA GLU A 10 0.61 -25.24 -8.59
C GLU A 10 1.42 -25.49 -7.30
N THR A 11 1.86 -24.43 -6.64
CA THR A 11 2.56 -24.43 -5.34
C THR A 11 1.63 -24.42 -4.12
N GLY A 12 0.31 -24.33 -4.33
CA GLY A 12 -0.68 -24.24 -3.25
C GLY A 12 -0.89 -22.82 -2.70
N PHE A 13 -0.34 -21.80 -3.37
CA PHE A 13 -0.55 -20.40 -3.03
C PHE A 13 -1.92 -19.94 -3.56
N ASP A 14 -2.83 -19.60 -2.65
CA ASP A 14 -4.15 -19.07 -2.98
C ASP A 14 -4.05 -17.56 -3.16
N PHE A 15 -4.16 -17.09 -4.42
CA PHE A 15 -4.11 -15.66 -4.75
C PHE A 15 -5.26 -14.88 -4.12
N MET A 16 -6.37 -15.54 -3.75
CA MET A 16 -7.47 -14.93 -3.00
C MET A 16 -7.30 -15.01 -1.48
N ALA A 17 -6.32 -15.76 -0.97
CA ALA A 17 -5.93 -15.72 0.44
C ALA A 17 -4.97 -14.57 0.74
N ASN A 18 -4.36 -13.96 -0.28
CA ASN A 18 -3.77 -12.63 -0.12
C ASN A 18 -4.92 -11.64 0.10
N GLN A 19 -5.16 -11.27 1.36
CA GLN A 19 -6.29 -10.43 1.77
C GLN A 19 -6.20 -8.97 1.27
N GLY A 20 -5.43 -8.69 0.21
CA GLY A 20 -5.12 -7.34 -0.26
C GLY A 20 -4.34 -6.49 0.76
N VAL A 21 -3.94 -7.08 1.90
CA VAL A 21 -3.32 -6.36 3.01
C VAL A 21 -1.94 -5.82 2.64
N GLU A 22 -1.11 -6.58 1.91
CA GLU A 22 0.21 -6.06 1.48
C GLU A 22 0.09 -4.91 0.47
N GLU A 23 -0.92 -4.94 -0.39
CA GLU A 23 -1.16 -3.89 -1.39
C GLU A 23 -1.80 -2.65 -0.72
N GLN A 24 -2.76 -2.87 0.19
CA GLN A 24 -3.39 -1.84 1.01
C GLN A 24 -2.39 -1.16 1.97
N ASP A 25 -1.47 -1.91 2.60
CA ASP A 25 -0.45 -1.35 3.48
C ASP A 25 0.56 -0.51 2.69
N ARG A 26 0.96 -0.97 1.49
CA ARG A 26 1.86 -0.22 0.61
C ARG A 26 1.20 1.08 0.13
N ASP A 27 -0.05 1.04 -0.27
CA ASP A 27 -0.81 2.22 -0.70
C ASP A 27 -1.02 3.20 0.46
N THR A 28 -1.37 2.68 1.64
CA THR A 28 -1.55 3.50 2.85
C THR A 28 -0.23 4.19 3.25
N LEU A 29 0.88 3.45 3.26
CA LEU A 29 2.21 4.03 3.51
C LEU A 29 2.59 5.07 2.47
N GLY A 30 2.28 4.83 1.20
CA GLY A 30 2.49 5.79 0.12
C GLY A 30 1.74 7.11 0.33
N ILE A 31 0.45 7.02 0.71
CA ILE A 31 -0.38 8.20 1.00
C ILE A 31 0.13 8.96 2.22
N VAL A 32 0.48 8.26 3.30
CA VAL A 32 1.03 8.88 4.52
C VAL A 32 2.34 9.60 4.22
N PHE A 33 3.20 8.99 3.41
CA PHE A 33 4.47 9.61 3.00
C PHE A 33 4.24 10.86 2.15
N ALA A 34 3.31 10.81 1.18
CA ALA A 34 2.97 11.96 0.35
C ALA A 34 2.43 13.14 1.18
N LEU A 35 1.58 12.87 2.18
CA LEU A 35 1.07 13.88 3.10
C LEU A 35 2.20 14.49 3.95
N ALA A 36 3.13 13.68 4.44
CA ALA A 36 4.27 14.16 5.21
C ALA A 36 5.17 15.09 4.38
N VAL A 37 5.46 14.72 3.13
CA VAL A 37 6.23 15.57 2.21
C VAL A 37 5.51 16.89 1.94
N MET A 38 4.21 16.85 1.63
CA MET A 38 3.43 18.07 1.41
C MET A 38 3.45 18.98 2.64
N ALA A 39 3.27 18.42 3.84
CA ALA A 39 3.32 19.20 5.08
C ALA A 39 4.67 19.89 5.28
N VAL A 40 5.78 19.19 5.05
CA VAL A 40 7.14 19.75 5.15
C VAL A 40 7.34 20.88 4.14
N VAL A 41 6.90 20.69 2.90
CA VAL A 41 7.01 21.71 1.84
C VAL A 41 6.17 22.93 2.20
N THR A 42 4.92 22.75 2.63
CA THR A 42 4.04 23.86 3.03
C THR A 42 4.62 24.66 4.20
N VAL A 43 5.17 23.99 5.22
CA VAL A 43 5.82 24.67 6.35
C VAL A 43 7.07 25.42 5.90
N SER A 44 7.87 24.81 5.02
CA SER A 44 9.08 25.45 4.47
C SER A 44 8.75 26.71 3.67
N GLN A 45 7.70 26.68 2.85
CA GLN A 45 7.20 27.85 2.12
C GLN A 45 6.67 28.93 3.07
N TYR A 46 5.93 28.54 4.12
CA TYR A 46 5.42 29.48 5.11
C TYR A 46 6.54 30.22 5.85
N LEU A 47 7.65 29.52 6.13
CA LEU A 47 8.83 30.07 6.78
C LEU A 47 9.78 30.80 5.81
N GLY A 48 9.49 30.80 4.50
CA GLY A 48 10.33 31.41 3.47
C GLY A 48 11.67 30.71 3.25
N LEU A 49 11.75 29.41 3.59
CA LEU A 49 12.94 28.57 3.41
C LEU A 49 13.05 27.97 2.00
N LEU A 50 11.96 28.03 1.23
CA LEU A 50 11.79 27.55 -0.14
C LEU A 50 10.89 28.51 -0.91
#